data_AF-A0A6A5U0F4-F1
#
_entry.id   AF-A0A6A5U0F4-F1
#
_cell.length_a   1.000
_cell.length_b   1.000
_cell.length_c   1.000
_cell.angle_alpha   90.00
_cell.angle_beta   90.00
_cell.angle_gamma   90.00
#
_symmetry.space_group_name_H-M   'P 1'
#
loop_
_entity.id
_entity.type
_entity.pdbx_description
1 polymer ?
#
loop_
_entity_poly.entity_id
_entity_poly.type
_entity_poly.pdbx_seq_one_letter_code
_entity_poly.pdbx_strand_id
1 'polypeptide(L)'
;MSAAATPHAPISATTSFPPTGSVTPGLPHQPQQPQPAPAEPGMPPPAVFDFIPDLYRILNRLIIVAGQPPTVPSTPGQPPTDPPLEIDEVTAATAEVKLKIQRASRLVLELPDIDRTCEDQEEEIAYLEARIAKLKDSLRRLGEPVPAASTLDRDGPRNSPDCMDMLYRVLGE
;
A
#
# COMPACT_ATOMS: atom_id res chain seq x y z
N MET A 1 -26.98 59.59 -39.41
CA MET A 1 -27.26 59.03 -40.75
C MET A 1 -26.42 57.76 -40.83
N SER A 2 -26.90 56.53 -40.82
CA SER A 2 -28.22 55.96 -41.03
C SER A 2 -28.36 54.70 -40.16
N ALA A 3 -29.58 54.45 -39.71
CA ALA A 3 -30.01 53.24 -39.03
C ALA A 3 -30.48 52.18 -40.04
N ALA A 4 -30.43 50.90 -39.65
CA ALA A 4 -31.55 49.95 -39.82
C ALA A 4 -31.21 48.59 -39.18
N ALA A 5 -32.04 48.11 -38.25
CA ALA A 5 -32.64 46.79 -38.29
C ALA A 5 -33.64 46.61 -37.12
N THR A 6 -34.83 46.17 -37.49
CA THR A 6 -36.07 45.95 -36.72
C THR A 6 -36.04 44.57 -35.99
N PRO A 7 -37.13 44.08 -35.34
CA PRO A 7 -37.06 43.49 -34.00
C PRO A 7 -37.42 41.99 -33.95
N HIS A 8 -37.25 41.35 -32.79
CA HIS A 8 -38.27 40.51 -32.13
C HIS A 8 -37.70 39.93 -30.81
N ALA A 9 -38.54 39.91 -29.77
CA ALA A 9 -38.26 39.38 -28.43
C ALA A 9 -38.06 37.85 -28.44
N PRO A 10 -37.50 37.24 -27.36
CA PRO A 10 -38.39 36.78 -26.30
C PRO A 10 -37.84 36.81 -24.84
N ILE A 11 -38.83 36.96 -23.96
CA ILE A 11 -39.06 36.43 -22.61
C ILE A 11 -38.14 35.30 -22.10
N SER A 12 -37.81 35.44 -20.81
CA SER A 12 -37.83 34.42 -19.74
C SER A 12 -36.50 34.14 -19.02
N ALA A 13 -36.63 34.13 -17.69
CA ALA A 13 -35.61 33.95 -16.68
C ALA A 13 -34.96 32.57 -16.73
N THR A 14 -33.64 32.54 -16.50
CA THR A 14 -32.92 31.28 -16.28
C THR A 14 -31.96 31.42 -15.11
N THR A 15 -32.26 30.66 -14.07
CA THR A 15 -31.45 30.38 -12.89
C THR A 15 -30.21 29.57 -13.27
N SER A 16 -29.12 29.87 -12.56
CA SER A 16 -27.79 29.26 -12.61
C SER A 16 -27.76 27.74 -12.47
N PHE A 17 -26.94 27.06 -13.29
CA PHE A 17 -26.25 25.81 -12.95
C PHE A 17 -24.88 25.73 -13.67
N PRO A 18 -23.82 25.23 -13.01
CA PRO A 18 -22.48 25.05 -13.59
C PRO A 18 -22.37 23.79 -14.49
N PRO A 19 -21.35 23.71 -15.36
CA PRO A 19 -21.29 22.78 -16.48
C PRO A 19 -20.80 21.36 -16.13
N THR A 20 -21.26 20.47 -17.01
CA THR A 20 -21.22 19.01 -17.07
C THR A 20 -19.82 18.41 -17.18
N GLY A 21 -19.50 17.44 -16.31
CA GLY A 21 -18.49 16.40 -16.55
C GLY A 21 -19.20 15.09 -16.90
N SER A 22 -18.79 14.49 -18.01
CA SER A 22 -19.37 13.36 -18.75
C SER A 22 -19.76 12.12 -17.94
N VAL A 23 -21.03 11.70 -18.09
CA VAL A 23 -21.54 10.36 -17.77
C VAL A 23 -21.28 9.44 -18.97
N THR A 24 -20.43 8.42 -18.79
CA THR A 24 -20.30 7.30 -19.72
C THR A 24 -21.21 6.16 -19.23
N PRO A 25 -22.17 5.65 -20.04
CA PRO A 25 -23.06 4.56 -19.65
C PRO A 25 -22.34 3.22 -19.51
N GLY A 26 -22.74 2.44 -18.50
CA GLY A 26 -22.11 1.19 -18.10
C GLY A 26 -22.18 0.05 -19.13
N LEU A 27 -21.08 -0.69 -19.21
CA LEU A 27 -21.00 -2.04 -19.78
C LEU A 27 -21.11 -3.08 -18.64
N PRO A 28 -21.64 -4.29 -18.92
CA PRO A 28 -21.89 -5.31 -17.90
C PRO A 28 -20.60 -5.81 -17.24
N HIS A 29 -20.71 -6.08 -15.95
CA HIS A 29 -19.64 -6.57 -15.08
C HIS A 29 -19.02 -7.86 -15.64
N GLN A 30 -17.75 -7.76 -16.05
CA GLN A 30 -16.90 -8.93 -16.19
C GLN A 30 -16.45 -9.35 -14.78
N PRO A 31 -16.48 -10.64 -14.41
CA PRO A 31 -15.93 -11.09 -13.13
C PRO A 31 -14.44 -10.71 -13.10
N GLN A 32 -14.09 -9.82 -12.17
CA GLN A 32 -12.71 -9.43 -11.92
C GLN A 32 -11.89 -10.69 -11.64
N GLN A 33 -10.96 -10.99 -12.55
CA GLN A 33 -9.80 -11.83 -12.22
C GLN A 33 -9.13 -11.26 -10.96
N PRO A 34 -8.50 -12.10 -10.11
CA PRO A 34 -7.72 -11.60 -8.98
C PRO A 34 -6.70 -10.59 -9.50
N GLN A 35 -6.88 -9.31 -9.18
CA GLN A 35 -5.82 -8.34 -9.43
C GLN A 35 -4.62 -8.80 -8.59
N PRO A 36 -3.43 -9.00 -9.18
CA PRO A 36 -2.24 -9.15 -8.37
C PRO A 36 -2.14 -7.92 -7.48
N ALA A 37 -1.99 -8.13 -6.18
CA ALA A 37 -1.74 -7.07 -5.21
C ALA A 37 -0.66 -6.12 -5.76
N PRO A 38 -0.70 -4.80 -5.48
CA PRO A 38 0.43 -3.94 -5.75
C PRO A 38 1.65 -4.60 -5.13
N ALA A 39 2.65 -4.93 -5.93
CA ALA A 39 3.90 -5.45 -5.42
C ALA A 39 4.38 -4.44 -4.37
N GLU A 40 4.41 -4.84 -3.10
CA GLU A 40 5.08 -4.06 -2.08
C GLU A 40 6.45 -3.73 -2.65
N PRO A 41 6.86 -2.45 -2.76
CA PRO A 41 8.22 -2.13 -3.14
C PRO A 41 9.10 -2.69 -2.03
N GLY A 42 9.55 -3.92 -2.25
CA GLY A 42 10.10 -4.75 -1.20
C GLY A 42 11.41 -4.15 -0.75
N MET A 43 11.58 -4.08 0.57
CA MET A 43 12.87 -3.78 1.17
C MET A 43 13.99 -4.57 0.48
N PRO A 44 15.19 -3.99 0.28
CA PRO A 44 16.30 -4.70 -0.33
C PRO A 44 16.53 -6.02 0.41
N PRO A 45 16.79 -7.12 -0.31
CA PRO A 45 17.03 -8.40 0.33
C PRO A 45 18.24 -8.28 1.27
N PRO A 46 18.26 -9.00 2.41
CA PRO A 46 19.30 -8.84 3.43
C PRO A 46 20.71 -9.07 2.87
N ALA A 47 20.82 -9.89 1.80
CA ALA A 47 22.06 -10.16 1.09
C ALA A 47 22.75 -8.91 0.47
N VAL A 48 22.03 -7.79 0.33
CA VAL A 48 22.60 -6.51 -0.10
C VAL A 48 23.67 -6.01 0.88
N PHE A 49 23.58 -6.40 2.15
CA PHE A 49 24.48 -5.97 3.22
C PHE A 49 25.54 -7.03 3.60
N ASP A 50 25.64 -8.14 2.85
CA ASP A 50 26.59 -9.23 3.10
C ASP A 50 28.07 -8.88 2.79
N PHE A 51 28.38 -7.60 2.54
CA PHE A 51 29.76 -7.13 2.34
C PHE A 51 30.49 -6.83 3.66
N ILE A 52 29.78 -6.78 4.79
CA ILE A 52 30.36 -6.45 6.10
C ILE A 52 31.43 -7.48 6.53
N PRO A 53 31.21 -8.81 6.43
CA PRO A 53 32.25 -9.79 6.76
C PRO A 53 33.49 -9.65 5.88
N ASP A 54 33.31 -9.40 4.58
CA ASP A 54 34.39 -9.22 3.61
C ASP A 54 35.22 -7.97 3.94
N LEU A 55 34.55 -6.85 4.24
CA LEU A 55 35.20 -5.61 4.64
C LEU A 55 36.02 -5.81 5.93
N TYR A 56 35.44 -6.46 6.93
CA TYR A 56 36.12 -6.78 8.19
C TYR A 56 37.37 -7.66 7.96
N ARG A 57 37.26 -8.65 7.08
CA ARG A 57 38.35 -9.55 6.71
C ARG A 57 39.50 -8.81 6.05
N ILE A 58 39.20 -7.92 5.12
CA ILE A 58 40.20 -7.07 4.45
C ILE A 58 40.88 -6.12 5.45
N LEU A 59 40.11 -5.45 6.31
CA LEU A 59 40.64 -4.54 7.32
C LEU A 59 41.57 -5.25 8.32
N ASN A 60 41.19 -6.43 8.81
CA ASN A 60 42.05 -7.23 9.70
C ASN A 60 43.37 -7.62 9.03
N ARG A 61 43.34 -8.03 7.75
CA ARG A 61 44.55 -8.38 7.01
C ARG A 61 45.46 -7.16 6.78
N LEU A 62 44.89 -5.98 6.53
CA LEU A 62 45.64 -4.72 6.40
C LEU A 62 46.30 -4.26 7.71
N ILE A 63 45.59 -4.39 8.85
CA ILE A 63 46.12 -4.00 10.17
C ILE A 63 47.32 -4.88 10.57
N ILE A 64 47.28 -6.18 10.25
CA ILE A 64 48.37 -7.12 10.55
C ILE A 64 49.62 -6.79 9.71
N VAL A 65 49.46 -6.45 8.42
CA VAL A 65 50.56 -6.04 7.53
C VAL A 65 51.23 -4.75 8.00
N ALA A 66 50.44 -3.75 8.43
CA ALA A 66 50.96 -2.47 8.89
C ALA A 66 51.78 -2.56 10.20
N GLY A 67 51.62 -3.64 10.97
CA GLY A 67 52.28 -3.85 12.27
C GLY A 67 53.55 -4.70 12.24
N GLN A 68 53.94 -5.33 11.13
CA GLN A 68 55.10 -6.25 11.09
C GLN A 68 56.36 -5.63 10.46
N PRO A 69 57.53 -5.69 11.13
CA PRO A 69 58.83 -5.50 10.48
C PRO A 69 59.16 -6.69 9.54
N PRO A 70 60.00 -6.50 8.50
CA PRO A 70 60.07 -7.38 7.32
C PRO A 70 60.71 -8.77 7.52
N THR A 71 60.72 -9.37 8.71
CA THR A 71 61.36 -10.68 8.92
C THR A 71 60.93 -11.36 10.23
N VAL A 72 59.82 -12.10 10.24
CA VAL A 72 59.63 -13.21 11.20
C VAL A 72 58.79 -14.34 10.58
N PRO A 73 59.27 -15.60 10.61
CA PRO A 73 58.49 -16.76 10.17
C PRO A 73 57.35 -17.05 11.16
N SER A 74 56.19 -17.40 10.60
CA SER A 74 54.92 -17.66 11.28
C SER A 74 55.09 -18.65 12.45
N THR A 75 54.71 -18.24 13.66
CA THR A 75 54.73 -19.08 14.86
C THR A 75 53.51 -20.03 14.87
N PRO A 76 53.65 -21.33 15.19
CA PRO A 76 52.52 -22.26 15.16
C PRO A 76 51.58 -22.04 16.37
N GLY A 77 50.33 -21.65 16.11
CA GLY A 77 49.32 -21.47 17.16
C GLY A 77 48.27 -20.38 16.88
N GLN A 78 48.43 -19.60 15.81
CA GLN A 78 47.44 -18.59 15.42
C GLN A 78 46.22 -19.28 14.78
N PRO A 79 44.96 -18.88 15.11
CA PRO A 79 43.78 -19.30 14.34
C PRO A 79 44.01 -19.01 12.85
N PRO A 80 43.28 -19.65 11.90
CA PRO A 80 43.52 -19.48 10.47
C PRO A 80 43.25 -18.02 10.05
N THR A 81 44.21 -17.15 10.31
CA THR A 81 44.35 -15.84 9.72
C THR A 81 44.76 -16.10 8.29
N ASP A 82 43.92 -15.66 7.35
CA ASP A 82 44.29 -15.61 5.94
C ASP A 82 45.69 -15.04 5.77
N PRO A 83 46.41 -15.46 4.71
CA PRO A 83 47.70 -14.88 4.40
C PRO A 83 47.61 -13.35 4.40
N PRO A 84 48.62 -12.63 4.91
CA PRO A 84 48.67 -11.17 4.82
C PRO A 84 48.33 -10.71 3.40
N LEU A 85 47.46 -9.70 3.24
CA LEU A 85 47.10 -9.17 1.92
C LEU A 85 48.37 -8.61 1.26
N GLU A 86 48.74 -9.10 0.09
CA GLU A 86 49.77 -8.43 -0.71
C GLU A 86 49.24 -7.07 -1.19
N ILE A 87 50.14 -6.09 -1.28
CA ILE A 87 49.81 -4.69 -1.61
C ILE A 87 49.04 -4.60 -2.94
N ASP A 88 49.35 -5.47 -3.89
CA ASP A 88 48.70 -5.51 -5.20
C ASP A 88 47.25 -6.07 -5.13
N GLU A 89 47.00 -7.01 -4.22
CA GLU A 89 45.67 -7.61 -3.99
C GLU A 89 44.70 -6.65 -3.29
N VAL A 90 45.20 -5.63 -2.58
CA VAL A 90 44.38 -4.66 -1.85
C VAL A 90 43.44 -3.91 -2.80
N THR A 91 43.95 -3.55 -3.98
CA THR A 91 43.17 -2.81 -4.98
C THR A 91 42.00 -3.62 -5.51
N ALA A 92 42.22 -4.90 -5.82
CA ALA A 92 41.20 -5.82 -6.30
C ALA A 92 40.17 -6.17 -5.22
N ALA A 93 40.63 -6.51 -4.01
CA ALA A 93 39.75 -6.84 -2.89
C ALA A 93 38.87 -5.66 -2.47
N THR A 94 39.41 -4.43 -2.48
CA THR A 94 38.65 -3.22 -2.16
C THR A 94 37.65 -2.86 -3.26
N ALA A 95 37.99 -3.12 -4.54
CA ALA A 95 37.10 -2.82 -5.66
C ALA A 95 35.79 -3.62 -5.59
N GLU A 96 35.85 -4.90 -5.20
CA GLU A 96 34.65 -5.73 -5.03
C GLU A 96 33.73 -5.19 -3.92
N VAL A 97 34.29 -4.89 -2.75
CA VAL A 97 33.52 -4.34 -1.62
C VAL A 97 32.93 -2.97 -1.98
N LYS A 98 33.67 -2.12 -2.69
CA LYS A 98 33.18 -0.83 -3.19
C LYS A 98 31.97 -1.01 -4.10
N LEU A 99 31.99 -2.00 -4.99
CA LEU A 99 30.86 -2.29 -5.88
C LEU A 99 29.63 -2.76 -5.09
N LYS A 100 29.83 -3.64 -4.10
CA LYS A 100 28.74 -4.11 -3.21
C LYS A 100 28.12 -2.93 -2.43
N ILE A 101 28.94 -2.04 -1.89
CA ILE A 101 28.48 -0.83 -1.18
C ILE A 101 27.70 0.09 -2.14
N GLN A 102 28.22 0.37 -3.34
CA GLN A 102 27.53 1.24 -4.30
C GLN A 102 26.17 0.65 -4.72
N ARG A 103 26.10 -0.67 -4.89
CA ARG A 103 24.84 -1.37 -5.15
C ARG A 103 23.87 -1.20 -3.99
N ALA A 104 24.34 -1.41 -2.76
CA ALA A 104 23.52 -1.24 -1.56
C ALA A 104 22.99 0.18 -1.42
N SER A 105 23.84 1.19 -1.57
CA SER A 105 23.43 2.60 -1.52
C SER A 105 22.39 2.94 -2.58
N ARG A 106 22.53 2.44 -3.82
CA ARG A 106 21.52 2.65 -4.86
C ARG A 106 20.18 2.05 -4.47
N LEU A 107 20.17 0.80 -4.00
CA LEU A 107 18.94 0.12 -3.61
C LEU A 107 18.27 0.79 -2.40
N VAL A 108 19.05 1.33 -1.46
CA VAL A 108 18.52 2.10 -0.32
C VAL A 108 17.89 3.41 -0.78
N LEU A 109 18.51 4.12 -1.73
CA LEU A 109 17.96 5.37 -2.28
C LEU A 109 16.75 5.14 -3.21
N GLU A 110 16.60 3.94 -3.77
CA GLU A 110 15.45 3.54 -4.57
C GLU A 110 14.24 3.10 -3.72
N LEU A 111 14.38 3.06 -2.38
CA LEU A 111 13.27 2.72 -1.49
C LEU A 111 12.15 3.77 -1.56
N PRO A 112 10.87 3.34 -1.62
CA PRO A 112 9.75 4.27 -1.53
C PRO A 112 9.77 4.97 -0.17
N ASP A 113 9.33 6.23 -0.16
CA ASP A 113 9.17 7.03 1.05
C ASP A 113 10.43 7.11 1.95
N ILE A 114 11.62 6.86 1.39
CA ILE A 114 12.90 6.93 2.12
C ILE A 114 13.21 8.34 2.64
N ASP A 115 12.68 9.36 1.98
CA ASP A 115 12.79 10.76 2.37
C ASP A 115 11.80 11.17 3.46
N ARG A 116 10.90 10.27 3.86
CA ARG A 116 9.83 10.56 4.82
C ARG A 116 10.22 10.14 6.23
N THR A 117 9.88 10.97 7.21
CA THR A 117 10.20 10.71 8.61
C THR A 117 9.28 9.64 9.22
N CYS A 118 9.69 9.06 10.35
CA CYS A 118 8.85 8.13 11.11
C CYS A 118 7.62 8.85 11.67
N GLU A 119 7.80 10.09 12.12
CA GLU A 119 6.75 10.93 12.70
C GLU A 119 5.63 11.20 11.68
N ASP A 120 5.98 11.55 10.43
CA ASP A 120 4.99 11.76 9.37
C ASP A 120 4.19 10.47 9.08
N GLN A 121 4.86 9.31 9.14
CA GLN A 121 4.22 8.01 8.89
C GLN A 121 3.27 7.64 10.04
N GLU A 122 3.67 7.88 11.28
CA GLU A 122 2.84 7.66 12.47
C GLU A 122 1.57 8.53 12.45
N GLU A 123 1.68 9.81 12.06
CA GLU A 123 0.53 10.69 11.91
C GLU A 123 -0.44 10.17 10.83
N GLU A 124 0.07 9.72 9.69
CA GLU A 124 -0.77 9.14 8.66
C GLU A 124 -1.43 7.84 9.12
N ILE A 125 -0.71 6.96 9.81
CA ILE A 125 -1.29 5.73 10.37
C ILE A 125 -2.46 6.10 11.29
N ALA A 126 -2.26 7.04 12.22
CA ALA A 126 -3.33 7.49 13.12
C ALA A 126 -4.54 8.03 12.37
N TYR A 127 -4.32 8.82 11.31
CA TYR A 127 -5.38 9.33 10.44
C TYR A 127 -6.13 8.20 9.70
N LEU A 128 -5.38 7.26 9.12
CA LEU A 128 -5.93 6.12 8.38
C LEU A 128 -6.74 5.21 9.30
N GLU A 129 -6.23 4.91 10.50
CA GLU A 129 -6.93 4.13 11.51
C GLU A 129 -8.23 4.80 11.95
N ALA A 130 -8.21 6.12 12.19
CA ALA A 130 -9.43 6.87 12.51
C ALA A 130 -10.45 6.84 11.36
N ARG A 131 -9.99 6.89 10.11
CA ARG A 131 -10.86 6.76 8.92
C ARG A 131 -11.44 5.36 8.80
N ILE A 132 -10.64 4.32 9.02
CA ILE A 132 -11.08 2.93 9.03
C ILE A 132 -12.14 2.72 10.13
N ALA A 133 -11.94 3.28 11.32
CA ALA A 133 -12.93 3.20 12.41
C ALA A 133 -14.28 3.79 11.99
N LYS A 134 -14.29 4.98 11.37
CA LYS A 134 -15.51 5.62 10.86
C LYS A 134 -16.20 4.80 9.76
N LEU A 135 -15.42 4.22 8.85
CA LEU A 135 -15.95 3.37 7.78
C LEU A 135 -16.56 2.08 8.34
N LYS A 136 -15.89 1.45 9.32
CA LYS A 136 -16.40 0.26 10.03
C LYS A 136 -17.70 0.56 10.78
N ASP A 137 -17.81 1.71 11.43
CA ASP A 137 -19.05 2.13 12.09
C ASP A 137 -20.19 2.33 11.08
N SER A 138 -19.91 3.02 9.97
CA SER A 138 -20.89 3.24 8.90
C SER A 138 -21.41 1.92 8.30
N LEU A 139 -20.51 0.96 8.06
CA LEU A 139 -20.88 -0.38 7.59
C LEU A 139 -21.70 -1.15 8.63
N ARG A 140 -21.37 -1.01 9.92
CA ARG A 140 -22.14 -1.63 11.01
C ARG A 140 -23.57 -1.09 11.05
N ARG A 141 -23.74 0.22 10.88
CA ARG A 141 -25.07 0.88 10.87
C ARG A 141 -25.91 0.48 9.65
N LEU A 142 -25.27 0.26 8.51
CA LEU A 142 -25.97 -0.25 7.31
C LEU A 142 -26.35 -1.73 7.45
N GLY A 143 -25.52 -2.51 8.14
CA GLY A 143 -25.76 -3.93 8.41
C GLY A 143 -26.61 -4.21 9.67
N GLU A 144 -27.01 -3.17 10.41
CA GLU A 144 -27.85 -3.34 11.59
C GLU A 144 -29.25 -3.79 11.13
N PRO A 145 -29.72 -4.99 11.54
CA PRO A 145 -31.06 -5.41 11.20
C PRO A 145 -32.04 -4.42 11.82
N VAL A 146 -32.95 -3.88 11.00
CA VAL A 146 -34.08 -3.07 11.49
C VAL A 146 -34.70 -3.83 12.67
N PRO A 147 -34.74 -3.25 13.88
CA PRO A 147 -35.29 -3.95 15.03
C PRO A 147 -36.72 -4.32 14.67
N ALA A 148 -36.96 -5.63 14.56
CA ALA A 148 -38.29 -6.18 14.42
C ALA A 148 -39.13 -5.55 15.53
N ALA A 149 -40.13 -4.78 15.11
CA ALA A 149 -41.02 -4.04 15.99
C ALA A 149 -41.30 -4.86 17.23
N SER A 150 -40.86 -4.33 18.37
CA SER A 150 -41.16 -4.84 19.70
C SER A 150 -42.61 -5.29 19.74
N THR A 151 -42.77 -6.60 19.85
CA THR A 151 -43.78 -7.30 20.64
C THR A 151 -44.66 -6.34 21.43
N LEU A 152 -45.73 -5.85 20.80
CA LEU A 152 -46.90 -5.45 21.54
C LEU A 152 -47.70 -6.73 21.77
N ASP A 153 -47.87 -7.04 23.05
CA ASP A 153 -48.74 -8.08 23.57
C ASP A 153 -50.04 -8.18 22.76
N ARG A 154 -50.21 -9.30 22.06
CA ARG A 154 -51.53 -9.73 21.63
C ARG A 154 -51.57 -11.24 21.58
N ASP A 155 -51.87 -11.82 22.73
CA ASP A 155 -52.62 -13.07 22.78
C ASP A 155 -53.83 -12.92 21.86
N GLY A 156 -53.81 -13.66 20.75
CA GLY A 156 -54.87 -13.71 19.76
C GLY A 156 -54.71 -14.98 18.93
N PRO A 157 -55.76 -15.80 18.79
CA PRO A 157 -55.63 -17.12 18.19
C PRO A 157 -55.23 -16.98 16.72
N ARG A 158 -54.22 -17.75 16.33
CA ARG A 158 -53.79 -17.93 14.93
C ARG A 158 -54.95 -18.50 14.11
N ASN A 159 -55.69 -17.62 13.45
CA ASN A 159 -56.52 -17.98 12.31
C ASN A 159 -56.42 -16.85 11.27
N SER A 160 -55.26 -16.77 10.62
CA SER A 160 -55.12 -15.99 9.40
C SER A 160 -55.62 -16.87 8.26
N PRO A 161 -56.75 -16.57 7.61
CA PRO A 161 -57.14 -17.29 6.41
C PRO A 161 -56.09 -17.03 5.34
N ASP A 162 -55.56 -18.10 4.78
CA ASP A 162 -54.69 -18.08 3.62
C ASP A 162 -55.41 -17.36 2.48
N CYS A 163 -54.72 -16.48 1.74
CA CYS A 163 -55.38 -15.63 0.74
C CYS A 163 -56.01 -16.45 -0.41
N MET A 164 -55.58 -17.71 -0.56
CA MET A 164 -56.15 -18.69 -1.48
C MET A 164 -57.54 -19.23 -1.06
N ASP A 165 -57.87 -19.21 0.24
CA ASP A 165 -59.13 -19.74 0.76
C ASP A 165 -60.31 -18.76 0.55
N MET A 166 -60.00 -17.45 0.48
CA MET A 166 -60.97 -16.42 0.12
C MET A 166 -61.41 -16.49 -1.36
N LEU A 167 -60.54 -16.94 -2.26
CA LEU A 167 -60.87 -17.07 -3.68
C LEU A 167 -61.81 -18.25 -3.95
N TYR A 168 -61.67 -19.35 -3.21
CA TYR A 168 -62.58 -20.49 -3.31
C TYR A 168 -63.99 -20.19 -2.80
N ARG A 169 -64.12 -19.28 -1.83
CA ARG A 169 -65.42 -18.90 -1.27
C ARG A 169 -66.22 -17.92 -2.15
N VAL A 170 -65.55 -17.15 -3.01
CA VAL A 170 -66.18 -16.17 -3.92
C VAL A 170 -66.68 -16.81 -5.22
N LEU A 171 -66.16 -17.99 -5.60
CA LEU A 171 -66.56 -18.69 -6.83
C LEU A 171 -67.56 -19.84 -6.58
N GLY A 172 -68.10 -19.94 -5.36
CA GLY A 172 -68.92 -21.06 -4.90
C GLY A 172 -70.39 -20.77 -4.56
N GLU A 173 -70.92 -19.58 -4.86
CA GLU A 173 -72.37 -19.31 -4.86
C GLU A 173 -72.86 -18.81 -6.21
#